data_AF-A0A537ULL1-F1
#
_entry.id   AF-A0A537ULL1-F1
#
_cell.length_a   1.000
_cell.length_b   1.000
_cell.length_c   1.000
_cell.angle_alpha   90.00
_cell.angle_beta   90.00
_cell.angle_gamma   90.00
#
_symmetry.space_group_name_H-M   'P 1'
#
loop_
_entity.id
_entity.type
_entity.pdbx_description
1 polymer ?
#
loop_
_entity_poly.entity_id
_entity_poly.type
_entity_poly.pdbx_seq_one_letter_code
_entity_poly.pdbx_strand_id
1 'polypeptide(L)'
;MTEPQRPHGYSAHQHARPAPVDRGRENAGHLVAGPATLDDLLQPVVVDEVSDAVCEHEREIRVEQARPWQTREGERGLAELCAKHPDRFAGYVGALPMNAPEAAAKEAERILIHGNANGLQLHTNVDGACLDEPRFFPILRTPNVPDFPAETKSKYEIWAILGWPYETSCTMARLIFSGVTTRLPDLKILIHHLGAMIPFFDARLDTGWATLGSRTSDEDYGGVLKMLGKPLMDCFRDFYADTALCGGRIGTVCGLEFFGADHVLFASDAPFGAQGGASYIRETMKVIAGLEIAQADKEKICYRNAQALFKLS
;
A
#
# COMPACT_ATOMS: atom_id res chain seq x y z
N MET A 1 12.51 39.99 -6.09
CA MET A 1 11.55 39.01 -6.64
C MET A 1 11.96 37.67 -6.07
N THR A 2 11.24 37.18 -5.07
CA THR A 2 11.44 35.83 -4.52
C THR A 2 11.05 34.83 -5.60
N GLU A 3 11.92 33.85 -5.87
CA GLU A 3 11.56 32.70 -6.71
C GLU A 3 10.24 32.10 -6.21
N PRO A 4 9.32 31.69 -7.11
CA PRO A 4 8.17 30.91 -6.68
C PRO A 4 8.68 29.63 -6.02
N GLN A 5 8.37 29.43 -4.73
CA GLN A 5 8.61 28.16 -4.05
C GLN A 5 8.00 27.05 -4.91
N ARG A 6 8.84 26.13 -5.38
CA ARG A 6 8.35 24.90 -6.02
C ARG A 6 7.44 24.21 -4.99
N PRO A 7 6.27 23.68 -5.37
CA PRO A 7 5.47 22.91 -4.43
C PRO A 7 6.32 21.73 -3.94
N HIS A 8 6.75 21.80 -2.69
CA HIS A 8 7.44 20.73 -1.99
C HIS A 8 6.39 19.70 -1.59
N GLY A 9 6.39 18.55 -2.24
CA GLY A 9 5.50 17.44 -1.92
C GLY A 9 6.24 16.13 -2.12
N TYR A 10 6.08 15.17 -1.21
CA TYR A 10 6.57 13.81 -1.38
C TYR A 10 5.39 12.94 -1.79
N SER A 11 5.49 12.27 -2.93
CA SER A 11 4.56 11.20 -3.27
C SER A 11 5.03 9.94 -2.57
N ALA A 12 4.29 9.50 -1.55
CA ALA A 12 4.57 8.30 -0.77
C ALA A 12 4.41 6.99 -1.60
N HIS A 13 3.84 7.08 -2.80
CA HIS A 13 3.53 5.95 -3.68
C HIS A 13 3.46 6.43 -5.16
N GLN A 14 4.00 5.69 -6.14
CA GLN A 14 5.25 6.00 -6.92
C GLN A 14 5.90 4.85 -7.73
N HIS A 15 5.24 4.09 -8.61
CA HIS A 15 5.84 2.88 -9.21
C HIS A 15 6.98 3.24 -10.19
N ALA A 16 8.11 2.56 -10.08
CA ALA A 16 9.27 2.76 -10.94
C ALA A 16 9.86 1.41 -11.36
N ARG A 17 10.16 1.25 -12.65
CA ARG A 17 10.88 0.07 -13.14
C ARG A 17 12.38 0.35 -13.33
N PRO A 18 13.31 -0.33 -12.63
CA PRO A 18 14.72 -0.27 -12.98
C PRO A 18 14.92 -0.80 -14.41
N ALA A 19 15.82 -0.19 -15.17
CA ALA A 19 16.14 -0.66 -16.52
C ALA A 19 16.56 -2.14 -16.49
N PRO A 20 16.16 -2.97 -17.49
CA PRO A 20 16.54 -4.36 -17.51
C PRO A 20 18.06 -4.49 -17.49
N VAL A 21 18.58 -5.13 -16.44
CA VAL A 21 19.93 -5.69 -16.47
C VAL A 21 19.90 -6.75 -17.56
N ASP A 22 20.88 -6.74 -18.45
CA ASP A 22 20.97 -7.53 -19.68
C ASP A 22 20.79 -9.04 -19.41
N ARG A 23 19.51 -9.47 -19.31
CA ARG A 23 18.89 -10.80 -19.24
C ARG A 23 17.41 -10.63 -18.85
N GLY A 24 16.59 -10.32 -19.85
CA GLY A 24 15.12 -10.37 -19.91
C GLY A 24 14.29 -10.39 -18.61
N ARG A 25 13.52 -9.30 -18.44
CA ARG A 25 12.26 -9.10 -17.67
C ARG A 25 12.35 -8.12 -16.49
N GLU A 26 11.28 -7.33 -16.36
CA GLU A 26 11.19 -5.99 -15.78
C GLU A 26 10.36 -5.99 -14.47
N ASN A 27 10.76 -5.22 -13.44
CA ASN A 27 10.06 -5.13 -12.14
C ASN A 27 9.78 -3.68 -11.74
N ALA A 28 8.74 -3.41 -10.93
CA ALA A 28 8.35 -2.08 -10.43
C ALA A 28 8.55 -1.92 -8.90
N GLY A 29 8.88 -0.71 -8.40
CA GLY A 29 8.97 -0.35 -6.96
C GLY A 29 9.08 1.18 -6.70
N HIS A 30 9.04 1.63 -5.44
CA HIS A 30 8.68 3.02 -5.04
C HIS A 30 9.70 3.73 -4.14
N LEU A 31 9.57 5.06 -3.93
CA LEU A 31 10.70 5.96 -3.55
C LEU A 31 10.52 6.81 -2.25
N VAL A 32 11.40 6.79 -1.21
CA VAL A 32 11.68 7.81 -0.11
C VAL A 32 12.83 7.37 0.92
N ALA A 33 13.77 8.18 1.53
CA ALA A 33 15.09 7.86 2.27
C ALA A 33 15.31 8.38 3.73
N GLY A 34 16.19 7.73 4.53
CA GLY A 34 16.82 8.25 5.77
C GLY A 34 17.42 7.19 6.73
N PRO A 35 18.43 7.48 7.59
CA PRO A 35 19.35 6.48 8.20
C PRO A 35 18.86 5.87 9.54
N ALA A 36 19.55 4.81 10.00
CA ALA A 36 18.91 3.71 10.72
C ALA A 36 19.75 3.14 11.94
N THR A 37 19.07 2.89 13.07
CA THR A 37 19.47 2.13 14.32
C THR A 37 18.30 1.19 14.74
N LEU A 38 18.47 0.15 15.58
CA LEU A 38 17.49 -0.88 16.06
C LEU A 38 15.95 -0.66 15.91
N ASP A 39 15.44 0.57 15.98
CA ASP A 39 14.19 1.06 15.37
C ASP A 39 14.02 0.76 13.85
N ASP A 40 15.01 0.17 13.19
CA ASP A 40 15.04 -0.10 11.74
C ASP A 40 14.19 -1.25 11.28
N LEU A 41 13.69 -2.07 12.20
CA LEU A 41 12.73 -3.13 11.89
C LEU A 41 11.28 -2.64 11.96
N LEU A 42 11.04 -1.42 12.49
CA LEU A 42 9.73 -0.77 12.57
C LEU A 42 9.54 0.28 11.47
N GLN A 43 10.07 0.00 10.28
CA GLN A 43 9.87 0.86 9.12
C GLN A 43 8.45 0.68 8.58
N PRO A 44 7.83 1.73 8.01
CA PRO A 44 6.47 1.65 7.51
C PRO A 44 6.31 0.57 6.45
N VAL A 45 5.22 -0.16 6.55
CA VAL A 45 4.80 -1.12 5.53
C VAL A 45 3.80 -0.44 4.62
N VAL A 46 4.08 -0.41 3.33
CA VAL A 46 3.12 0.04 2.30
C VAL A 46 2.37 -1.20 1.83
N VAL A 47 1.06 -1.25 2.08
CA VAL A 47 0.19 -2.30 1.56
C VAL A 47 -0.46 -1.77 0.29
N ASP A 48 -0.19 -2.47 -0.80
CA ASP A 48 -0.67 -2.11 -2.13
C ASP A 48 -1.10 -3.34 -2.93
N GLU A 49 -2.02 -3.13 -3.85
CA GLU A 49 -2.50 -4.07 -4.84
C GLU A 49 -1.59 -3.98 -6.07
N VAL A 50 -0.29 -4.32 -5.95
CA VAL A 50 0.50 -4.45 -7.18
C VAL A 50 0.00 -5.66 -7.93
N SER A 51 -0.85 -5.38 -8.89
CA SER A 51 -1.14 -6.26 -10.00
C SER A 51 0.13 -6.48 -10.81
N ASP A 52 0.36 -7.73 -11.17
CA ASP A 52 1.18 -8.12 -12.31
C ASP A 52 0.76 -7.44 -13.64
N ALA A 53 -0.21 -6.51 -13.65
CA ALA A 53 -0.71 -5.77 -14.82
C ALA A 53 0.27 -4.77 -15.44
N VAL A 54 1.50 -4.61 -14.92
CA VAL A 54 2.56 -3.98 -15.71
C VAL A 54 3.22 -5.01 -16.68
N CYS A 55 2.77 -6.27 -16.68
CA CYS A 55 3.32 -7.35 -17.51
C CYS A 55 2.42 -7.72 -18.72
N GLU A 56 2.54 -6.96 -19.81
CA GLU A 56 1.91 -7.32 -21.10
C GLU A 56 2.60 -8.53 -21.80
N HIS A 57 3.49 -9.27 -21.09
CA HIS A 57 4.26 -10.38 -21.64
C HIS A 57 4.36 -11.66 -20.78
N GLU A 58 3.45 -11.85 -19.82
CA GLU A 58 3.39 -13.08 -19.00
C GLU A 58 2.49 -14.19 -19.55
N ARG A 59 2.43 -14.34 -20.88
CA ARG A 59 1.78 -15.52 -21.49
C ARG A 59 2.60 -16.80 -21.38
N GLU A 60 3.85 -16.76 -20.89
CA GLU A 60 4.76 -17.92 -20.88
C GLU A 60 5.46 -18.21 -19.54
N ILE A 61 5.33 -17.38 -18.51
CA ILE A 61 5.80 -17.76 -17.17
C ILE A 61 4.63 -18.49 -16.51
N ARG A 62 4.65 -19.83 -16.59
CA ARG A 62 3.97 -20.63 -15.56
C ARG A 62 4.40 -20.06 -14.22
N VAL A 63 3.43 -19.84 -13.31
CA VAL A 63 3.57 -19.52 -11.88
C VAL A 63 4.70 -20.34 -11.25
N GLU A 64 5.92 -19.89 -11.45
CA GLU A 64 7.15 -20.56 -11.04
C GLU A 64 7.96 -19.49 -10.32
N GLN A 65 7.54 -19.24 -9.08
CA GLN A 65 8.31 -18.68 -7.97
C GLN A 65 9.04 -17.36 -8.29
N ALA A 66 8.59 -16.24 -7.72
CA ALA A 66 9.49 -15.10 -7.52
C ALA A 66 10.70 -15.59 -6.71
N ARG A 67 11.83 -15.77 -7.37
CA ARG A 67 13.02 -16.34 -6.74
C ARG A 67 13.66 -15.22 -5.92
N PRO A 68 14.17 -15.47 -4.70
CA PRO A 68 14.75 -14.43 -3.83
C PRO A 68 15.80 -13.52 -4.50
N TRP A 69 16.46 -13.98 -5.57
CA TRP A 69 17.39 -13.16 -6.35
C TRP A 69 16.71 -12.09 -7.23
N GLN A 70 15.48 -12.32 -7.72
CA GLN A 70 14.74 -11.36 -8.54
C GLN A 70 14.32 -10.14 -7.72
N THR A 71 13.87 -10.38 -6.49
CA THR A 71 13.62 -9.31 -5.52
C THR A 71 14.91 -8.52 -5.29
N ARG A 72 16.03 -9.18 -4.99
CA ARG A 72 17.33 -8.52 -4.74
C ARG A 72 17.81 -7.61 -5.87
N GLU A 73 17.67 -8.03 -7.12
CA GLU A 73 18.07 -7.19 -8.26
C GLU A 73 17.15 -5.97 -8.43
N GLY A 74 15.85 -6.14 -8.23
CA GLY A 74 14.89 -5.03 -8.22
C GLY A 74 15.23 -3.98 -7.15
N GLU A 75 15.48 -4.44 -5.92
CA GLU A 75 15.88 -3.60 -4.79
C GLU A 75 17.16 -2.83 -5.06
N ARG A 76 18.17 -3.52 -5.62
CA ARG A 76 19.43 -2.87 -5.99
C ARG A 76 19.21 -1.79 -7.04
N GLY A 77 18.35 -2.05 -8.03
CA GLY A 77 18.00 -1.08 -9.06
C GLY A 77 17.34 0.18 -8.49
N LEU A 78 16.43 0.02 -7.53
CA LEU A 78 15.78 1.13 -6.83
C LEU A 78 16.78 1.94 -6.01
N ALA A 79 17.60 1.28 -5.19
CA ALA A 79 18.65 1.94 -4.41
C ALA A 79 19.62 2.74 -5.30
N GLU A 80 20.04 2.17 -6.44
CA GLU A 80 20.88 2.86 -7.42
C GLU A 80 20.17 4.07 -8.06
N LEU A 81 18.87 3.99 -8.33
CA LEU A 81 18.09 5.09 -8.90
C LEU A 81 18.04 6.29 -7.93
N CYS A 82 17.80 6.01 -6.65
CA CYS A 82 17.78 7.01 -5.59
C CYS A 82 19.15 7.69 -5.43
N ALA A 83 20.22 6.89 -5.44
CA ALA A 83 21.58 7.41 -5.36
C ALA A 83 21.96 8.28 -6.57
N LYS A 84 21.44 7.95 -7.78
CA LYS A 84 21.70 8.72 -9.01
C LYS A 84 20.89 10.01 -9.10
N HIS A 85 19.69 10.06 -8.50
CA HIS A 85 18.76 11.20 -8.61
C HIS A 85 18.19 11.61 -7.24
N PRO A 86 19.03 11.98 -6.26
CA PRO A 86 18.59 12.29 -4.88
C PRO A 86 17.72 13.55 -4.80
N ASP A 87 17.76 14.42 -5.81
CA ASP A 87 16.93 15.61 -5.94
C ASP A 87 15.49 15.31 -6.38
N ARG A 88 15.25 14.11 -6.92
CA ARG A 88 13.95 13.66 -7.42
C ARG A 88 13.35 12.54 -6.59
N PHE A 89 14.22 11.67 -6.09
CA PHE A 89 13.87 10.42 -5.45
C PHE A 89 14.38 10.46 -4.04
N ALA A 90 13.44 10.68 -3.13
CA ALA A 90 13.80 10.90 -1.76
C ALA A 90 14.41 9.64 -1.12
N GLY A 91 14.25 8.42 -1.67
CA GLY A 91 14.82 7.09 -1.29
C GLY A 91 13.98 5.95 -1.85
N TYR A 92 13.76 4.79 -1.18
CA TYR A 92 12.88 3.71 -1.68
C TYR A 92 12.20 2.77 -0.65
N VAL A 93 11.14 2.09 -1.09
CA VAL A 93 10.40 1.01 -0.38
C VAL A 93 10.68 -0.30 -1.10
N GLY A 94 11.06 -1.34 -0.36
CA GLY A 94 11.48 -2.61 -0.96
C GLY A 94 10.41 -3.69 -0.97
N ALA A 95 10.37 -4.48 -2.04
CA ALA A 95 9.51 -5.64 -2.18
C ALA A 95 10.10 -6.86 -1.45
N LEU A 96 9.24 -7.83 -1.13
CA LEU A 96 9.61 -9.07 -0.47
C LEU A 96 9.26 -10.30 -1.32
N PRO A 97 10.03 -11.40 -1.24
CA PRO A 97 9.68 -12.69 -1.82
C PRO A 97 8.61 -13.36 -0.95
N MET A 98 7.41 -12.79 -0.99
CA MET A 98 6.37 -13.07 0.01
C MET A 98 5.90 -14.53 0.02
N ASN A 99 6.06 -15.25 -1.09
CA ASN A 99 5.75 -16.68 -1.23
C ASN A 99 6.70 -17.59 -0.42
N ALA A 100 7.73 -17.04 0.21
CA ALA A 100 8.66 -17.74 1.08
C ALA A 100 8.86 -16.95 2.40
N PRO A 101 7.97 -17.11 3.40
CA PRO A 101 7.95 -16.27 4.61
C PRO A 101 9.28 -16.13 5.34
N GLU A 102 10.04 -17.22 5.52
CA GLU A 102 11.35 -17.16 6.16
C GLU A 102 12.39 -16.43 5.31
N ALA A 103 12.28 -16.52 3.97
CA ALA A 103 13.11 -15.75 3.06
C ALA A 103 12.69 -14.27 3.06
N ALA A 104 11.39 -13.99 3.10
CA ALA A 104 10.84 -12.64 3.20
C ALA A 104 11.30 -11.94 4.49
N ALA A 105 11.28 -12.63 5.64
CA ALA A 105 11.77 -12.08 6.90
C ALA A 105 13.28 -11.73 6.84
N LYS A 106 14.11 -12.63 6.29
CA LYS A 106 15.54 -12.37 6.11
C LYS A 106 15.82 -11.25 5.09
N GLU A 107 15.01 -11.19 4.05
CA GLU A 107 15.14 -10.18 3.01
C GLU A 107 14.68 -8.80 3.51
N ALA A 108 13.63 -8.75 4.33
CA ALA A 108 13.19 -7.54 5.05
C ALA A 108 14.33 -6.93 5.88
N GLU A 109 14.99 -7.75 6.70
CA GLU A 109 16.16 -7.31 7.48
C GLU A 109 17.26 -6.73 6.57
N ARG A 110 17.59 -7.44 5.48
CA ARG A 110 18.61 -6.98 4.52
C ARG A 110 18.23 -5.66 3.87
N ILE A 111 17.00 -5.52 3.39
CA ILE A 111 16.51 -4.34 2.66
C ILE A 111 16.50 -3.12 3.58
N LEU A 112 15.98 -3.27 4.80
CA LEU A 112 15.88 -2.16 5.74
C LEU A 112 17.26 -1.74 6.28
N ILE A 113 18.10 -2.69 6.68
CA ILE A 113 19.39 -2.40 7.34
C ILE A 113 20.51 -2.13 6.34
N HIS A 114 20.64 -2.95 5.29
CA HIS A 114 21.75 -2.87 4.34
C HIS A 114 21.39 -2.18 3.03
N GLY A 115 20.11 -2.18 2.67
CA GLY A 115 19.60 -1.47 1.50
C GLY A 115 19.33 0.02 1.78
N ASN A 116 19.13 0.38 3.04
CA ASN A 116 18.67 1.72 3.45
C ASN A 116 17.32 2.06 2.79
N ALA A 117 16.45 1.05 2.70
CA ALA A 117 15.05 1.25 2.35
C ALA A 117 14.27 1.81 3.54
N ASN A 118 13.17 2.49 3.22
CA ASN A 118 12.38 3.26 4.18
C ASN A 118 11.10 2.59 4.56
N GLY A 119 10.86 1.43 3.98
CA GLY A 119 9.69 0.64 4.22
C GLY A 119 9.74 -0.63 3.39
N LEU A 120 8.73 -1.46 3.60
CA LEU A 120 8.53 -2.67 2.83
C LEU A 120 7.19 -2.60 2.13
N GLN A 121 7.14 -3.08 0.90
CA GLN A 121 5.91 -3.25 0.16
C GLN A 121 5.37 -4.65 0.43
N LEU A 122 4.14 -4.70 0.93
CA LEU A 122 3.37 -5.94 1.01
C LEU A 122 2.24 -5.88 0.00
N HIS A 123 1.99 -7.02 -0.62
CA HIS A 123 0.82 -7.18 -1.46
C HIS A 123 -0.36 -7.61 -0.58
N THR A 124 -1.57 -7.21 -0.96
CA THR A 124 -2.81 -7.58 -0.24
C THR A 124 -3.03 -9.09 -0.17
N ASN A 125 -2.41 -9.82 -1.10
CA ASN A 125 -2.29 -11.26 -1.09
C ASN A 125 -0.96 -11.68 -1.73
N VAL A 126 -0.58 -12.93 -1.51
CA VAL A 126 0.69 -13.48 -1.99
C VAL A 126 0.44 -14.89 -2.47
N ASP A 127 0.51 -15.15 -3.77
CA ASP A 127 0.12 -16.43 -4.41
C ASP A 127 -1.35 -16.81 -4.17
N GLY A 128 -1.94 -16.36 -3.07
CA GLY A 128 -3.08 -15.49 -2.84
C GLY A 128 -3.94 -15.95 -1.67
N ALA A 129 -3.29 -16.30 -0.56
CA ALA A 129 -3.97 -16.17 0.71
C ALA A 129 -3.60 -14.80 1.28
N CYS A 130 -4.46 -14.30 2.16
CA CYS A 130 -4.21 -13.05 2.85
C CYS A 130 -3.14 -13.27 3.92
N LEU A 131 -2.38 -12.22 4.26
CA LEU A 131 -1.18 -12.19 5.14
C LEU A 131 -1.33 -12.82 6.54
N ASP A 132 -2.52 -13.24 6.94
CA ASP A 132 -2.83 -13.91 8.20
C ASP A 132 -2.90 -15.46 8.11
N GLU A 133 -2.78 -16.07 6.93
CA GLU A 133 -2.77 -17.53 6.72
C GLU A 133 -1.37 -18.21 6.62
N PRO A 134 -1.21 -19.47 7.05
CA PRO A 134 0.11 -20.14 7.09
C PRO A 134 0.86 -20.44 5.77
N ARG A 135 0.34 -20.17 4.55
CA ARG A 135 0.98 -20.65 3.28
C ARG A 135 0.55 -19.95 1.97
N PHE A 136 0.09 -18.71 2.05
CA PHE A 136 -0.44 -17.85 0.98
C PHE A 136 -0.56 -18.43 -0.47
N PHE A 137 -1.79 -18.85 -0.90
CA PHE A 137 -2.26 -19.24 -2.28
C PHE A 137 -3.75 -18.76 -2.51
N PRO A 138 -4.35 -18.58 -3.73
CA PRO A 138 -4.71 -17.42 -4.62
C PRO A 138 -6.02 -16.58 -4.36
N ILE A 139 -5.92 -15.25 -4.23
CA ILE A 139 -6.97 -14.21 -4.16
C ILE A 139 -6.33 -12.89 -4.62
N LEU A 140 -5.67 -12.88 -5.78
CA LEU A 140 -5.76 -11.67 -6.61
C LEU A 140 -7.06 -11.83 -7.37
N ARG A 141 -7.97 -10.86 -7.29
CA ARG A 141 -9.05 -10.68 -8.27
C ARG A 141 -8.34 -10.33 -9.55
N THR A 142 -7.91 -11.35 -10.28
CA THR A 142 -7.35 -11.22 -11.62
C THR A 142 -8.51 -11.16 -12.61
N PRO A 143 -8.25 -10.82 -13.89
CA PRO A 143 -9.26 -10.95 -14.93
C PRO A 143 -9.95 -12.32 -14.94
N ASN A 144 -9.28 -13.39 -14.48
CA ASN A 144 -9.81 -14.76 -14.50
C ASN A 144 -10.71 -15.10 -13.29
N VAL A 145 -10.81 -14.22 -12.29
CA VAL A 145 -11.79 -14.37 -11.21
C VAL A 145 -13.12 -13.78 -11.69
N PRO A 146 -14.18 -14.58 -11.84
CA PRO A 146 -15.45 -14.09 -12.38
C PRO A 146 -16.20 -13.19 -11.40
N ASP A 147 -16.95 -12.21 -11.92
CA ASP A 147 -17.75 -11.31 -11.09
C ASP A 147 -19.00 -12.03 -10.54
N PHE A 148 -19.54 -12.97 -11.32
CA PHE A 148 -20.66 -13.82 -10.94
C PHE A 148 -20.36 -15.31 -11.16
N PRO A 149 -20.94 -16.24 -10.37
CA PRO A 149 -20.63 -17.68 -10.46
C PRO A 149 -20.86 -18.32 -11.84
N ALA A 150 -21.72 -17.75 -12.67
CA ALA A 150 -22.03 -18.25 -14.02
C ALA A 150 -21.04 -17.77 -15.10
N GLU A 151 -20.08 -16.92 -14.75
CA GLU A 151 -19.10 -16.35 -15.67
C GLU A 151 -17.76 -17.08 -15.56
N THR A 152 -16.93 -16.98 -16.60
CA THR A 152 -15.60 -17.59 -16.64
C THR A 152 -14.47 -16.61 -16.36
N LYS A 153 -14.78 -15.31 -16.33
CA LYS A 153 -13.83 -14.21 -16.11
C LYS A 153 -14.57 -12.94 -15.71
N SER A 154 -13.88 -12.01 -15.05
CA SER A 154 -14.41 -10.67 -14.80
C SER A 154 -14.64 -9.93 -16.11
N LYS A 155 -15.66 -9.09 -16.14
CA LYS A 155 -15.99 -8.25 -17.30
C LYS A 155 -15.74 -6.79 -16.99
N TYR A 156 -15.48 -6.00 -18.03
CA TYR A 156 -15.35 -4.54 -17.94
C TYR A 156 -14.27 -4.06 -16.96
N GLU A 157 -13.22 -4.86 -16.76
CA GLU A 157 -12.13 -4.58 -15.81
C GLU A 157 -12.61 -4.36 -14.36
N ILE A 158 -13.79 -4.88 -13.99
CA ILE A 158 -14.34 -4.76 -12.61
C ILE A 158 -13.35 -5.32 -11.57
N TRP A 159 -12.62 -6.37 -11.92
CA TRP A 159 -11.55 -6.94 -11.08
C TRP A 159 -10.52 -5.89 -10.64
N ALA A 160 -10.14 -4.93 -11.50
CA ALA A 160 -9.19 -3.88 -11.14
C ALA A 160 -9.91 -2.69 -10.47
N ILE A 161 -11.01 -2.23 -11.07
CA ILE A 161 -11.67 -0.98 -10.66
C ILE A 161 -12.36 -1.10 -9.29
N LEU A 162 -12.98 -2.24 -8.99
CA LEU A 162 -13.67 -2.49 -7.73
C LEU A 162 -13.05 -3.64 -6.92
N GLY A 163 -12.37 -4.58 -7.59
CA GLY A 163 -11.74 -5.69 -6.91
C GLY A 163 -10.54 -5.27 -6.05
N TRP A 164 -9.68 -4.37 -6.55
CA TRP A 164 -8.52 -3.91 -5.77
C TRP A 164 -8.92 -3.19 -4.46
N PRO A 165 -9.83 -2.19 -4.48
CA PRO A 165 -10.28 -1.60 -3.22
C PRO A 165 -10.96 -2.61 -2.28
N TYR A 166 -11.65 -3.61 -2.82
CA TYR A 166 -12.25 -4.66 -2.01
C TYR A 166 -11.19 -5.52 -1.30
N GLU A 167 -10.16 -5.95 -2.03
CA GLU A 167 -9.07 -6.77 -1.49
C GLU A 167 -8.23 -6.03 -0.45
N THR A 168 -7.98 -4.75 -0.68
CA THR A 168 -7.33 -3.87 0.30
C THR A 168 -8.16 -3.77 1.58
N SER A 169 -9.48 -3.60 1.46
CA SER A 169 -10.39 -3.54 2.60
C SER A 169 -10.44 -4.86 3.38
N CYS A 170 -10.45 -5.99 2.68
CA CYS A 170 -10.36 -7.31 3.29
C CYS A 170 -9.03 -7.49 4.04
N THR A 171 -7.92 -7.05 3.45
CA THR A 171 -6.58 -7.15 4.06
C THR A 171 -6.51 -6.37 5.36
N MET A 172 -7.00 -5.12 5.38
CA MET A 172 -7.08 -4.33 6.60
C MET A 172 -7.86 -5.06 7.69
N ALA A 173 -9.06 -5.57 7.37
CA ALA A 173 -9.89 -6.29 8.33
C ALA A 173 -9.21 -7.55 8.87
N ARG A 174 -8.53 -8.31 8.01
CA ARG A 174 -7.84 -9.56 8.38
C ARG A 174 -6.60 -9.30 9.23
N LEU A 175 -5.83 -8.25 8.96
CA LEU A 175 -4.72 -7.82 9.83
C LEU A 175 -5.20 -7.49 11.25
N ILE A 176 -6.38 -6.86 11.38
CA ILE A 176 -6.99 -6.57 12.69
C ILE A 176 -7.51 -7.86 13.34
N PHE A 177 -8.37 -8.63 12.66
CA PHE A 177 -9.04 -9.78 13.27
C PHE A 177 -8.12 -10.96 13.57
N SER A 178 -7.03 -11.13 12.83
CA SER A 178 -5.97 -12.08 13.15
C SER A 178 -5.07 -11.62 14.31
N GLY A 179 -5.22 -10.38 14.78
CA GLY A 179 -4.48 -9.80 15.89
C GLY A 179 -3.05 -9.38 15.54
N VAL A 180 -2.69 -9.26 14.26
CA VAL A 180 -1.36 -8.79 13.85
C VAL A 180 -1.11 -7.39 14.41
N THR A 181 -2.07 -6.48 14.26
CA THR A 181 -1.95 -5.10 14.77
C THR A 181 -1.93 -5.04 16.29
N THR A 182 -2.60 -5.97 16.98
CA THR A 182 -2.52 -6.08 18.45
C THR A 182 -1.16 -6.59 18.92
N ARG A 183 -0.56 -7.54 18.21
CA ARG A 183 0.76 -8.10 18.54
C ARG A 183 1.91 -7.16 18.19
N LEU A 184 1.72 -6.32 17.18
CA LEU A 184 2.70 -5.38 16.64
C LEU A 184 2.12 -3.96 16.65
N PRO A 185 1.84 -3.37 17.82
CA PRO A 185 1.16 -2.07 17.92
C PRO A 185 2.00 -0.90 17.37
N ASP A 186 3.32 -1.05 17.31
CA ASP A 186 4.24 -0.04 16.78
C ASP A 186 4.45 -0.17 15.26
N LEU A 187 3.88 -1.20 14.62
CA LEU A 187 3.96 -1.39 13.17
C LEU A 187 3.07 -0.36 12.47
N LYS A 188 3.71 0.52 11.69
CA LYS A 188 3.01 1.53 10.90
C LYS A 188 2.68 0.95 9.52
N ILE A 189 1.39 0.93 9.18
CA ILE A 189 0.91 0.37 7.92
C ILE A 189 0.23 1.47 7.10
N LEU A 190 0.77 1.77 5.92
CA LEU A 190 0.21 2.69 4.93
C LEU A 190 -0.65 1.91 3.95
N ILE A 191 -1.94 2.26 3.87
CA ILE A 191 -2.90 1.63 2.99
C ILE A 191 -3.15 2.50 1.75
N HIS A 192 -3.15 1.85 0.58
CA HIS A 192 -3.43 2.52 -0.69
C HIS A 192 -4.87 3.04 -0.80
N HIS A 193 -5.09 4.01 -1.70
CA HIS A 193 -6.41 4.53 -2.07
C HIS A 193 -7.24 5.06 -0.89
N LEU A 194 -6.59 5.80 0.01
CA LEU A 194 -7.19 6.44 1.17
C LEU A 194 -7.99 5.45 2.05
N GLY A 195 -7.51 4.21 2.16
CA GLY A 195 -8.16 3.15 2.93
C GLY A 195 -9.31 2.44 2.19
N ALA A 196 -9.35 2.56 0.87
CA ALA A 196 -10.25 1.84 -0.01
C ALA A 196 -11.75 1.96 0.39
N MET A 197 -12.42 0.86 0.67
CA MET A 197 -13.86 0.86 0.99
C MET A 197 -14.12 1.14 2.48
N ILE A 198 -13.09 1.14 3.34
CA ILE A 198 -13.27 1.22 4.80
C ILE A 198 -13.90 2.55 5.23
N PRO A 199 -13.39 3.73 4.83
CA PRO A 199 -13.99 5.00 5.26
C PRO A 199 -15.44 5.15 4.83
N PHE A 200 -15.77 4.72 3.61
CA PHE A 200 -17.11 4.90 3.06
C PHE A 200 -18.17 4.02 3.74
N PHE A 201 -17.78 2.87 4.28
CA PHE A 201 -18.68 1.93 4.95
C PHE A 201 -18.56 1.92 6.48
N ASP A 202 -17.90 2.91 7.09
CA ASP A 202 -17.59 2.96 8.53
C ASP A 202 -18.72 2.45 9.46
N ALA A 203 -19.93 2.97 9.33
CA ALA A 203 -21.07 2.60 10.17
C ALA A 203 -21.57 1.17 9.88
N ARG A 204 -21.49 0.73 8.62
CA ARG A 204 -21.81 -0.66 8.23
C ARG A 204 -20.80 -1.63 8.83
N LEU A 205 -19.52 -1.25 8.83
CA LEU A 205 -18.44 -2.07 9.39
C LEU A 205 -18.62 -2.21 10.91
N ASP A 206 -18.83 -1.09 11.61
CA ASP A 206 -19.02 -1.09 13.06
C ASP A 206 -20.23 -1.93 13.48
N THR A 207 -21.41 -1.63 12.93
CA THR A 207 -22.65 -2.35 13.27
C THR A 207 -22.67 -3.79 12.76
N GLY A 208 -22.07 -4.04 11.60
CA GLY A 208 -21.96 -5.35 10.99
C GLY A 208 -21.11 -6.30 11.83
N TRP A 209 -19.91 -5.85 12.21
CA TRP A 209 -18.97 -6.67 13.00
C TRP A 209 -19.24 -6.66 14.50
N ALA A 210 -20.05 -5.75 15.04
CA ALA A 210 -20.58 -5.87 16.41
C ALA A 210 -21.34 -7.20 16.65
N THR A 211 -21.75 -7.87 15.58
CA THR A 211 -22.45 -9.16 15.58
C THR A 211 -21.63 -10.27 14.89
N LEU A 212 -20.30 -10.14 14.89
CA LEU A 212 -19.37 -11.11 14.32
C LEU A 212 -19.67 -12.53 14.83
N GLY A 213 -19.77 -13.49 13.88
CA GLY A 213 -20.12 -14.89 14.15
C GLY A 213 -21.62 -15.19 14.29
N SER A 214 -22.51 -14.19 14.30
CA SER A 214 -23.95 -14.43 14.49
C SER A 214 -24.72 -14.78 13.20
N ARG A 215 -24.14 -14.54 12.02
CA ARG A 215 -24.84 -14.67 10.71
C ARG A 215 -24.35 -15.86 9.88
N THR A 216 -23.06 -16.17 10.01
CA THR A 216 -22.37 -17.27 9.33
C THR A 216 -21.20 -17.65 10.23
N SER A 217 -21.14 -18.89 10.72
CA SER A 217 -19.91 -19.39 11.38
C SER A 217 -19.86 -20.90 11.45
N ASP A 218 -18.82 -21.44 10.84
CA ASP A 218 -18.23 -22.76 11.09
C ASP A 218 -17.00 -22.67 12.03
N GLU A 219 -16.70 -21.48 12.57
CA GLU A 219 -15.59 -21.17 13.48
C GLU A 219 -16.05 -20.47 14.78
N ASP A 220 -15.17 -20.34 15.78
CA ASP A 220 -15.43 -19.58 17.01
C ASP A 220 -14.77 -18.19 16.98
N TYR A 221 -15.61 -17.15 16.85
CA TYR A 221 -15.16 -15.74 16.88
C TYR A 221 -15.38 -15.04 18.23
N GLY A 222 -15.84 -15.73 19.27
CA GLY A 222 -16.26 -15.13 20.56
C GLY A 222 -15.16 -14.36 21.32
N GLY A 223 -13.89 -14.57 20.95
CA GLY A 223 -12.73 -13.87 21.50
C GLY A 223 -12.16 -12.74 20.65
N VAL A 224 -12.50 -12.68 19.36
CA VAL A 224 -11.80 -11.83 18.38
C VAL A 224 -11.87 -10.35 18.74
N LEU A 225 -13.06 -9.82 18.98
CA LEU A 225 -13.21 -8.39 19.33
C LEU A 225 -12.60 -8.04 20.69
N LYS A 226 -12.61 -8.97 21.64
CA LYS A 226 -12.02 -8.77 22.97
C LYS A 226 -10.50 -8.68 22.90
N MET A 227 -9.88 -9.49 22.04
CA MET A 227 -8.44 -9.51 21.81
C MET A 227 -7.91 -8.14 21.36
N LEU A 228 -8.70 -7.37 20.61
CA LEU A 228 -8.26 -6.08 20.08
C LEU A 228 -7.90 -5.06 21.17
N GLY A 229 -8.47 -5.20 22.37
CA GLY A 229 -8.16 -4.33 23.51
C GLY A 229 -8.69 -2.89 23.38
N LYS A 230 -9.35 -2.55 22.26
CA LYS A 230 -9.95 -1.24 21.98
C LYS A 230 -11.10 -1.37 20.95
N PRO A 231 -11.89 -0.31 20.73
CA PRO A 231 -12.95 -0.33 19.72
C PRO A 231 -12.45 -0.70 18.32
N LEU A 232 -13.21 -1.53 17.59
CA LEU A 232 -12.82 -2.01 16.26
C LEU A 232 -12.50 -0.86 15.30
N MET A 233 -13.33 0.18 15.29
CA MET A 233 -13.12 1.33 14.40
C MET A 233 -11.88 2.13 14.75
N ASP A 234 -11.41 2.11 16.01
CA ASP A 234 -10.12 2.69 16.38
C ASP A 234 -8.97 1.86 15.82
N CYS A 235 -9.11 0.53 15.71
CA CYS A 235 -8.11 -0.30 15.03
C CYS A 235 -7.99 0.05 13.54
N PHE A 236 -9.09 0.39 12.87
CA PHE A 236 -9.05 0.85 11.48
C PHE A 236 -8.44 2.25 11.33
N ARG A 237 -8.65 3.15 12.30
CA ARG A 237 -8.10 4.51 12.28
C ARG A 237 -6.59 4.59 12.58
N ASP A 238 -6.02 3.54 13.18
CA ASP A 238 -4.57 3.47 13.42
C ASP A 238 -3.72 3.37 12.15
N PHE A 239 -4.31 2.87 11.05
CA PHE A 239 -3.62 2.79 9.77
C PHE A 239 -3.28 4.20 9.26
N TYR A 240 -2.21 4.29 8.48
CA TYR A 240 -1.97 5.42 7.59
C TYR A 240 -2.65 5.16 6.25
N ALA A 241 -2.98 6.20 5.50
CA ALA A 241 -3.60 6.06 4.19
C ALA A 241 -3.03 7.07 3.18
N ASP A 242 -2.98 6.70 1.90
CA ASP A 242 -2.44 7.57 0.84
C ASP A 242 -3.52 8.23 -0.03
N THR A 243 -3.24 9.34 -0.70
CA THR A 243 -4.24 10.09 -1.51
C THR A 243 -4.43 9.61 -2.95
N ALA A 244 -4.02 8.38 -3.29
CA ALA A 244 -4.02 7.90 -4.67
C ALA A 244 -5.42 7.57 -5.20
N LEU A 245 -6.28 8.59 -5.35
CA LEU A 245 -7.67 8.46 -5.79
C LEU A 245 -7.89 9.09 -7.18
N CYS A 246 -6.83 9.20 -7.98
CA CYS A 246 -6.89 9.74 -9.33
C CYS A 246 -7.53 11.16 -9.41
N GLY A 247 -7.41 11.97 -8.34
CA GLY A 247 -8.05 13.28 -8.25
C GLY A 247 -9.52 13.28 -7.76
N GLY A 248 -10.00 12.19 -7.15
CA GLY A 248 -11.35 12.09 -6.60
C GLY A 248 -11.56 12.89 -5.30
N ARG A 249 -12.23 14.05 -5.37
CA ARG A 249 -12.51 14.88 -4.18
C ARG A 249 -13.41 14.19 -3.14
N ILE A 250 -14.44 13.46 -3.57
CA ILE A 250 -15.42 12.84 -2.66
C ILE A 250 -14.71 11.83 -1.74
N GLY A 251 -13.95 10.91 -2.34
CA GLY A 251 -13.16 9.94 -1.57
C GLY A 251 -12.08 10.63 -0.72
N THR A 252 -11.48 11.71 -1.22
CA THR A 252 -10.49 12.49 -0.46
C THR A 252 -11.08 13.07 0.83
N VAL A 253 -12.25 13.70 0.75
CA VAL A 253 -12.92 14.26 1.93
C VAL A 253 -13.34 13.15 2.90
N CYS A 254 -13.95 12.08 2.39
CA CYS A 254 -14.39 10.95 3.19
C CYS A 254 -13.23 10.28 3.96
N GLY A 255 -12.12 9.99 3.27
CA GLY A 255 -10.94 9.40 3.88
C GLY A 255 -10.27 10.32 4.90
N LEU A 256 -10.18 11.62 4.62
CA LEU A 256 -9.64 12.60 5.57
C LEU A 256 -10.49 12.77 6.83
N GLU A 257 -11.81 12.71 6.69
CA GLU A 257 -12.71 12.75 7.85
C GLU A 257 -12.57 11.50 8.72
N PHE A 258 -12.31 10.33 8.10
CA PHE A 258 -12.12 9.07 8.80
C PHE A 258 -10.76 8.96 9.51
N PHE A 259 -9.66 9.23 8.80
CA PHE A 259 -8.29 9.04 9.33
C PHE A 259 -7.73 10.27 10.06
N GLY A 260 -8.20 11.47 9.71
CA GLY A 260 -7.59 12.72 10.13
C GLY A 260 -6.29 13.03 9.36
N ALA A 261 -5.93 14.32 9.34
CA ALA A 261 -4.81 14.81 8.52
C ALA A 261 -3.43 14.31 8.97
N ASP A 262 -3.28 13.80 10.19
CA ASP A 262 -2.02 13.26 10.71
C ASP A 262 -1.70 11.86 10.17
N HIS A 263 -2.70 11.15 9.64
CA HIS A 263 -2.57 9.78 9.13
C HIS A 263 -2.67 9.67 7.60
N VAL A 264 -2.79 10.80 6.89
CA VAL A 264 -2.93 10.82 5.43
C VAL A 264 -1.68 11.37 4.74
N LEU A 265 -1.19 10.66 3.71
CA LEU A 265 0.00 11.03 2.94
C LEU A 265 -0.34 11.25 1.47
N PHE A 266 0.29 12.22 0.83
CA PHE A 266 0.14 12.42 -0.61
C PHE A 266 0.71 11.22 -1.38
N ALA A 267 -0.06 10.73 -2.34
CA ALA A 267 0.33 9.74 -3.32
C ALA A 267 -0.42 9.96 -4.63
N SER A 268 0.17 9.56 -5.73
CA SER A 268 -0.41 9.75 -7.06
C SER A 268 -0.65 8.48 -7.86
N ASP A 269 -0.11 7.34 -7.42
CA ASP A 269 -0.14 6.10 -8.19
C ASP A 269 0.50 6.24 -9.59
N ALA A 270 1.52 7.11 -9.70
CA ALA A 270 2.25 7.24 -10.96
C ALA A 270 3.04 5.94 -11.19
N PRO A 271 3.20 5.46 -12.45
CA PRO A 271 2.95 6.14 -13.70
C PRO A 271 1.57 5.83 -14.30
N PHE A 272 0.64 5.23 -13.54
CA PHE A 272 -0.71 4.99 -14.03
C PHE A 272 -1.41 6.31 -14.35
N GLY A 273 -2.33 6.27 -15.31
CA GLY A 273 -3.00 7.46 -15.82
C GLY A 273 -2.29 8.13 -17.01
N ALA A 274 -2.93 9.18 -17.53
CA ALA A 274 -2.44 9.85 -18.74
C ALA A 274 -1.11 10.58 -18.50
N GLN A 275 -0.31 10.71 -19.56
CA GLN A 275 0.98 11.41 -19.53
C GLN A 275 1.97 10.79 -18.52
N GLY A 276 1.96 9.47 -18.37
CA GLY A 276 2.83 8.74 -17.43
C GLY A 276 2.58 9.12 -15.98
N GLY A 277 1.30 9.30 -15.60
CA GLY A 277 0.87 9.65 -14.24
C GLY A 277 0.92 11.13 -13.87
N ALA A 278 1.46 12.00 -14.72
CA ALA A 278 1.46 13.44 -14.46
C ALA A 278 0.04 14.02 -14.33
N SER A 279 -0.97 13.41 -14.97
CA SER A 279 -2.36 13.82 -14.76
C SER A 279 -2.83 13.57 -13.33
N TYR A 280 -2.57 12.40 -12.76
CA TYR A 280 -3.02 12.06 -11.41
C TYR A 280 -2.35 12.93 -10.35
N ILE A 281 -1.06 13.25 -10.52
CA ILE A 281 -0.36 14.21 -9.66
C ILE A 281 -1.08 15.56 -9.67
N ARG A 282 -1.33 16.12 -10.86
CA ARG A 282 -1.95 17.46 -10.98
C ARG A 282 -3.37 17.49 -10.41
N GLU A 283 -4.20 16.49 -10.74
CA GLU A 283 -5.59 16.48 -10.27
C GLU A 283 -5.66 16.27 -8.75
N THR A 284 -4.82 15.39 -8.18
CA THR A 284 -4.76 15.19 -6.72
C THR A 284 -4.28 16.46 -6.00
N MET A 285 -3.27 17.15 -6.53
CA MET A 285 -2.82 18.43 -5.96
C MET A 285 -3.89 19.53 -6.05
N LYS A 286 -4.68 19.58 -7.13
CA LYS A 286 -5.83 20.50 -7.23
C LYS A 286 -6.87 20.20 -6.15
N VAL A 287 -7.16 18.93 -5.90
CA VAL A 287 -8.09 18.52 -4.83
C VAL A 287 -7.59 19.04 -3.49
N ILE A 288 -6.34 18.71 -3.11
CA ILE A 288 -5.77 19.10 -1.81
C ILE A 288 -5.74 20.63 -1.65
N ALA A 289 -5.33 21.35 -2.69
CA ALA A 289 -5.33 22.81 -2.69
C ALA A 289 -6.74 23.39 -2.43
N GLY A 290 -7.77 22.77 -3.01
CA GLY A 290 -9.18 23.16 -2.88
C GLY A 290 -9.90 22.66 -1.62
N LEU A 291 -9.23 21.94 -0.71
CA LEU A 291 -9.83 21.56 0.58
C LEU A 291 -9.93 22.75 1.53
N GLU A 292 -11.03 22.83 2.28
CA GLU A 292 -11.27 23.85 3.31
C GLU A 292 -10.75 23.39 4.68
N ILE A 293 -9.46 23.04 4.74
CA ILE A 293 -8.75 22.63 5.95
C ILE A 293 -7.59 23.59 6.24
N ALA A 294 -7.03 23.53 7.46
CA ALA A 294 -5.91 24.37 7.84
C ALA A 294 -4.71 24.16 6.90
N GLN A 295 -3.97 25.23 6.62
CA GLN A 295 -2.78 25.14 5.77
C GLN A 295 -1.75 24.14 6.35
N ALA A 296 -1.63 24.08 7.67
CA ALA A 296 -0.77 23.12 8.35
C ALA A 296 -1.16 21.66 8.03
N ASP A 297 -2.45 21.35 7.89
CA ASP A 297 -2.92 20.01 7.56
C ASP A 297 -2.66 19.68 6.08
N LYS A 298 -2.78 20.66 5.17
CA LYS A 298 -2.34 20.48 3.77
C LYS A 298 -0.85 20.17 3.70
N GLU A 299 -0.02 20.82 4.52
CA GLU A 299 1.43 20.56 4.58
C GLU A 299 1.75 19.17 5.15
N LYS A 300 1.00 18.71 6.15
CA LYS A 300 1.08 17.33 6.66
C LYS A 300 0.85 16.32 5.55
N ILE A 301 -0.27 16.45 4.85
CA ILE A 301 -0.66 15.56 3.75
C ILE A 301 0.39 15.61 2.64
N CYS A 302 0.77 16.80 2.18
CA CYS A 302 1.69 16.96 1.05
C CYS A 302 3.10 16.46 1.33
N TYR A 303 3.64 16.63 2.55
CA TYR A 303 5.04 16.27 2.80
C TYR A 303 5.39 15.92 4.25
N ARG A 304 4.85 16.57 5.29
CA ARG A 304 5.39 16.36 6.66
C ARG A 304 5.11 14.96 7.19
N ASN A 305 3.96 14.38 6.85
CA ASN A 305 3.66 13.01 7.27
C ASN A 305 4.60 12.01 6.60
N ALA A 306 4.93 12.21 5.32
CA ALA A 306 5.94 11.38 4.65
C ALA A 306 7.33 11.55 5.29
N GLN A 307 7.72 12.79 5.62
CA GLN A 307 8.99 13.02 6.32
C GLN A 307 9.05 12.32 7.67
N ALA A 308 7.99 12.39 8.46
CA ALA A 308 7.93 11.74 9.76
C ALA A 308 7.83 10.22 9.66
N LEU A 309 6.98 9.70 8.77
CA LEU A 309 6.71 8.27 8.63
C LEU A 309 7.93 7.52 8.11
N PHE A 310 8.59 8.09 7.10
CA PHE A 310 9.71 7.47 6.42
C PHE A 310 11.07 8.03 6.81
N LYS A 311 11.15 8.92 7.82
CA LYS A 311 12.40 9.51 8.31
C LYS A 311 13.19 10.31 7.26
N LEU A 312 12.50 11.07 6.40
CA LEU A 312 13.11 11.93 5.38
C LEU A 312 13.70 13.21 5.96
N SER A 313 14.86 13.61 5.44
CA SER A 313 15.51 14.92 5.69
C SER A 313 14.95 16.04 4.84
#